data_AF-A0A6V8NV90-F1
#
_entry.id   AF-A0A6V8NV90-F1
#
_cell.length_a   1.000
_cell.length_b   1.000
_cell.length_c   1.000
_cell.angle_alpha   90.00
_cell.angle_beta   90.00
_cell.angle_gamma   90.00
#
_symmetry.space_group_name_H-M   'P 1'
#
loop_
_entity.id
_entity.type
_entity.pdbx_description
1 polymer ?
#
loop_
_entity_poly.entity_id
_entity_poly.type
_entity_poly.pdbx_seq_one_letter_code
_entity_poly.pdbx_strand_id
1 'polypeptide(L)'
;SKTMERMINTAEILRHRYHFTGYIHLKILPGVGDDFIETAASLADRISINLEAPSQKRLRRIADQKAFLEDILKPIEKIHKIIKEGRGVPSGYTTQFVVGAAGESDQEILKTTGWLYREKGLRRAYFSAFVPIPRTPLEDERPTSPIREARLYQSDFLFRFYNFDFSELILDEKDNLVLDLDPKLAWARANPHLFPVEINTAPYANLLRVPGIGPTSARRIIRARQKHCFTDEEELKRAGLVLSRAKSFITINGKRPWSARWEQLGFSARIS
;
A
#
# COMPACT_ATOMS: atom_id res chain seq x y z
N SER A 1 7.68 -6.87 -29.23
CA SER A 1 8.05 -5.43 -29.11
C SER A 1 9.57 -5.29 -29.15
N LYS A 2 10.14 -4.53 -30.10
CA LYS A 2 11.60 -4.32 -30.23
C LYS A 2 12.23 -3.73 -28.97
N THR A 3 11.48 -2.92 -28.22
CA THR A 3 11.96 -2.34 -26.95
C THR A 3 12.10 -3.39 -25.88
N MET A 4 11.13 -4.30 -25.73
CA MET A 4 11.19 -5.39 -24.74
C MET A 4 12.37 -6.33 -25.03
N GLU A 5 12.55 -6.68 -26.31
CA GLU A 5 13.68 -7.50 -26.76
C GLU A 5 15.03 -6.88 -26.37
N ARG A 6 15.22 -5.58 -26.63
CA ARG A 6 16.45 -4.88 -26.23
C ARG A 6 16.67 -4.87 -24.72
N MET A 7 15.61 -4.75 -23.93
CA MET A 7 15.69 -4.80 -22.46
C MET A 7 16.11 -6.19 -21.98
N ILE A 8 15.54 -7.25 -22.55
CA ILE A 8 15.90 -8.64 -22.25
C ILE A 8 17.35 -8.92 -22.64
N ASN A 9 17.75 -8.58 -23.86
CA ASN A 9 19.13 -8.78 -24.33
C ASN A 9 20.15 -8.07 -23.42
N THR A 10 19.78 -6.89 -22.90
CA THR A 10 20.62 -6.17 -21.92
C THR A 10 20.75 -6.97 -20.63
N ALA A 11 19.64 -7.52 -20.10
CA ALA A 11 19.68 -8.36 -18.90
C ALA A 11 20.44 -9.68 -19.12
N GLU A 12 20.31 -10.30 -20.29
CA GLU A 12 21.09 -11.50 -20.66
C GLU A 12 22.59 -11.21 -20.69
N ILE A 13 23.00 -10.10 -21.31
CA ILE A 13 24.40 -9.66 -21.32
C ILE A 13 24.90 -9.47 -19.88
N LEU A 14 24.13 -8.82 -19.02
CA LEU A 14 24.50 -8.63 -17.62
C LEU A 14 24.68 -9.97 -16.89
N ARG A 15 23.73 -10.90 -17.02
CA ARG A 15 23.76 -12.20 -16.32
C ARG A 15 24.82 -13.15 -16.86
N HIS A 16 24.91 -13.30 -18.18
CA HIS A 16 25.70 -14.36 -18.81
C HIS A 16 27.11 -13.92 -19.19
N ARG A 17 27.29 -12.68 -19.67
CA ARG A 17 28.60 -12.18 -20.11
C ARG A 17 29.37 -11.49 -18.99
N TYR A 18 28.70 -10.64 -18.21
CA TYR A 18 29.34 -9.89 -17.13
C TYR A 18 29.19 -10.55 -15.76
N HIS A 19 28.46 -11.67 -15.66
CA HIS A 19 28.20 -12.39 -14.42
C HIS A 19 27.69 -11.49 -13.29
N PHE A 20 26.87 -10.49 -13.64
CA PHE A 20 26.32 -9.57 -12.66
C PHE A 20 25.35 -10.34 -11.74
N THR A 21 25.70 -10.40 -10.46
CA THR A 21 24.89 -11.07 -9.40
C THR A 21 24.03 -10.08 -8.60
N GLY A 22 24.12 -8.79 -8.93
CA GLY A 22 23.32 -7.77 -8.27
C GLY A 22 21.85 -7.78 -8.72
N TYR A 23 21.10 -6.84 -8.17
CA TYR A 23 19.66 -6.76 -8.35
C TYR A 23 19.26 -6.19 -9.73
N ILE A 24 18.41 -6.92 -10.47
CA ILE A 24 17.81 -6.50 -11.73
C ILE A 24 16.28 -6.41 -11.59
N HIS A 25 15.72 -5.26 -11.95
CA HIS A 25 14.28 -5.05 -12.06
C HIS A 25 13.91 -4.74 -13.52
N LEU A 26 13.16 -5.65 -14.16
CA LEU A 26 12.64 -5.46 -15.52
C LEU A 26 11.19 -5.01 -15.53
N LYS A 27 10.87 -4.10 -16.46
CA LYS A 27 9.49 -3.68 -16.75
C LYS A 27 8.96 -4.49 -17.93
N ILE A 28 7.81 -5.12 -17.74
CA ILE A 28 7.04 -5.76 -18.82
C ILE A 28 6.26 -4.67 -19.54
N LEU A 29 6.45 -4.58 -20.85
CA LEU A 29 5.69 -3.68 -21.70
C LEU A 29 4.35 -4.31 -22.08
N PRO A 30 3.30 -3.51 -22.31
CA PRO A 30 2.02 -4.00 -22.82
C PRO A 30 2.17 -4.79 -24.14
N GLY A 31 1.31 -5.77 -24.36
CA GLY A 31 1.24 -6.54 -25.61
C GLY A 31 2.45 -7.42 -25.94
N VAL A 32 3.28 -7.78 -24.94
CA VAL A 32 4.38 -8.74 -25.15
C VAL A 32 3.89 -10.18 -24.98
N GLY A 33 4.50 -11.09 -25.75
CA GLY A 33 4.20 -12.52 -25.67
C GLY A 33 4.70 -13.17 -24.37
N ASP A 34 4.13 -14.33 -24.06
CA ASP A 34 4.46 -15.14 -22.89
C ASP A 34 5.95 -15.51 -22.81
N ASP A 35 6.58 -15.74 -23.96
CA ASP A 35 8.01 -16.02 -24.14
C ASP A 35 8.88 -14.90 -23.57
N PHE A 36 8.56 -13.63 -23.86
CA PHE A 36 9.26 -12.48 -23.29
C PHE A 36 9.10 -12.40 -21.78
N ILE A 37 7.93 -12.76 -21.25
CA ILE A 37 7.68 -12.75 -19.80
C ILE A 37 8.51 -13.84 -19.11
N GLU A 38 8.57 -15.04 -19.68
CA GLU A 38 9.36 -16.15 -19.15
C GLU A 38 10.85 -15.83 -19.14
N THR A 39 11.39 -15.30 -20.25
CA THR A 39 12.80 -14.91 -20.31
C THR A 39 13.11 -13.73 -19.38
N ALA A 40 12.24 -12.72 -19.30
CA ALA A 40 12.42 -11.65 -18.32
C ALA A 40 12.43 -12.17 -16.88
N ALA A 41 11.58 -13.16 -16.57
CA ALA A 41 11.45 -13.73 -15.24
C ALA A 41 12.65 -14.59 -14.82
N SER A 42 13.32 -15.26 -15.76
CA SER A 42 14.53 -16.03 -15.47
C SER A 42 15.75 -15.13 -15.23
N LEU A 43 15.75 -13.91 -15.76
CA LEU A 43 16.86 -12.97 -15.67
C LEU A 43 16.73 -11.98 -14.49
N ALA A 44 15.50 -11.58 -14.14
CA ALA A 44 15.24 -10.51 -13.19
C ALA A 44 14.95 -10.99 -11.77
N ASP A 45 15.36 -10.18 -10.79
CA ASP A 45 14.97 -10.35 -9.39
C ASP A 45 13.52 -9.91 -9.17
N ARG A 46 13.12 -8.83 -9.84
CA ARG A 46 11.77 -8.23 -9.77
C ARG A 46 11.25 -7.90 -11.15
N ILE A 47 9.94 -8.02 -11.31
CA ILE A 47 9.23 -7.54 -12.49
C ILE A 47 8.26 -6.40 -12.11
N SER A 48 8.05 -5.42 -12.99
CA SER A 48 6.92 -4.50 -12.92
C SER A 48 6.06 -4.53 -14.17
N ILE A 49 4.76 -4.32 -13.97
CA ILE A 49 3.79 -4.06 -15.03
C ILE A 49 2.85 -2.94 -14.58
N ASN A 50 2.74 -1.87 -15.35
CA ASN A 50 1.92 -0.72 -14.96
C ASN A 50 0.44 -1.01 -15.25
N LEU A 51 -0.41 -0.88 -14.24
CA LEU A 51 -1.86 -0.91 -14.42
C LEU A 51 -2.38 0.43 -14.99
N GLU A 52 -1.78 1.53 -14.54
CA GLU A 52 -2.16 2.94 -14.80
C GLU A 52 -3.51 3.32 -14.17
N ALA A 53 -4.55 2.52 -14.37
CA ALA A 53 -5.91 2.73 -13.86
C ALA A 53 -6.51 1.43 -13.25
N PRO A 54 -7.58 1.51 -12.44
CA PRO A 54 -8.12 0.34 -11.73
C PRO A 54 -9.06 -0.55 -12.56
N SER A 55 -9.45 -0.15 -13.76
CA SER A 55 -10.36 -0.92 -14.63
C SER A 55 -10.22 -0.54 -16.11
N GLN A 56 -10.75 -1.35 -17.02
CA GLN A 56 -10.80 -1.01 -18.45
C GLN A 56 -11.51 0.32 -18.71
N LYS A 57 -12.64 0.57 -18.05
CA LYS A 57 -13.43 1.80 -18.21
C LYS A 57 -12.58 3.04 -17.87
N ARG A 58 -11.79 2.96 -16.79
CA ARG A 58 -10.90 4.04 -16.36
C ARG A 58 -9.69 4.14 -17.28
N LEU A 59 -9.08 3.01 -17.64
CA LEU A 59 -7.90 2.95 -18.50
C LEU A 59 -8.13 3.64 -19.85
N ARG A 60 -9.31 3.46 -20.48
CA ARG A 60 -9.61 4.11 -21.77
C ARG A 60 -9.52 5.64 -21.74
N ARG A 61 -9.69 6.28 -20.57
CA ARG A 61 -9.57 7.73 -20.44
C ARG A 61 -8.13 8.25 -20.57
N ILE A 62 -7.14 7.39 -20.31
CA ILE A 62 -5.72 7.77 -20.25
C ILE A 62 -4.84 7.00 -21.23
N ALA A 63 -5.28 5.81 -21.66
CA ALA A 63 -4.56 4.91 -22.55
C ALA A 63 -5.54 4.03 -23.34
N ASP A 64 -6.31 4.63 -24.26
CA ASP A 64 -7.36 3.93 -25.02
C ASP A 64 -6.84 2.77 -25.90
N GLN A 65 -5.57 2.81 -26.27
CA GLN A 65 -4.92 1.74 -27.04
C GLN A 65 -4.66 0.46 -26.23
N LYS A 66 -4.84 0.49 -24.90
CA LYS A 66 -4.46 -0.60 -24.00
C LYS A 66 -5.69 -1.38 -23.53
N ALA A 67 -5.65 -2.69 -23.73
CA ALA A 67 -6.65 -3.62 -23.24
C ALA A 67 -6.26 -4.13 -21.85
N PHE A 68 -7.03 -3.76 -20.84
CA PHE A 68 -6.82 -4.13 -19.44
C PHE A 68 -6.72 -5.66 -19.25
N LEU A 69 -7.57 -6.44 -19.92
CA LEU A 69 -7.52 -7.89 -19.82
C LEU A 69 -6.27 -8.47 -20.49
N GLU A 70 -6.10 -8.16 -21.78
CA GLU A 70 -5.07 -8.77 -22.63
C GLU A 70 -3.66 -8.25 -22.31
N ASP A 71 -3.50 -6.94 -22.15
CA ASP A 71 -2.18 -6.31 -21.98
C ASP A 71 -1.70 -6.22 -20.54
N ILE A 72 -2.58 -6.48 -19.56
CA ILE A 72 -2.26 -6.29 -18.13
C ILE A 72 -2.57 -7.54 -17.33
N LEU A 73 -3.83 -7.99 -17.31
CA LEU A 73 -4.23 -9.10 -16.44
C LEU A 73 -3.62 -10.43 -16.88
N LYS A 74 -3.63 -10.76 -18.17
CA LYS A 74 -2.99 -11.99 -18.68
C LYS A 74 -1.50 -12.06 -18.37
N PRO A 75 -0.69 -11.00 -18.63
CA PRO A 75 0.70 -10.96 -18.18
C PRO A 75 0.86 -11.11 -16.66
N ILE A 76 0.02 -10.48 -15.85
CA ILE A 76 0.04 -10.63 -14.39
C ILE A 76 -0.22 -12.09 -13.99
N GLU A 77 -1.17 -12.77 -14.61
CA GLU A 77 -1.47 -14.18 -14.36
C GLU A 77 -0.29 -15.09 -14.71
N LYS A 78 0.37 -14.81 -15.84
CA LYS A 78 1.58 -15.51 -16.25
C LYS A 78 2.72 -15.32 -15.23
N ILE A 79 2.99 -14.07 -14.85
CA ILE A 79 4.02 -13.74 -13.84
C ILE A 79 3.69 -14.42 -12.51
N HIS A 80 2.43 -14.35 -12.07
CA HIS A 80 1.98 -14.99 -10.85
C HIS A 80 2.20 -16.51 -10.87
N LYS A 81 1.89 -17.17 -12.00
CA LYS A 81 2.14 -18.59 -12.20
C LYS A 81 3.64 -18.93 -12.10
N ILE A 82 4.50 -18.15 -12.77
CA ILE A 82 5.97 -18.34 -12.73
C ILE A 82 6.49 -18.24 -11.29
N ILE A 83 6.05 -17.23 -10.53
CA ILE A 83 6.42 -17.03 -9.13
C ILE A 83 5.95 -18.21 -8.27
N LYS A 84 4.70 -18.64 -8.44
CA LYS A 84 4.10 -19.74 -7.67
C LYS A 84 4.82 -21.07 -7.91
N GLU A 85 5.30 -21.29 -9.13
CA GLU A 85 6.07 -22.47 -9.52
C GLU A 85 7.56 -22.37 -9.15
N GLY A 86 8.01 -21.26 -8.55
CA GLY A 86 9.40 -21.06 -8.13
C GLY A 86 10.39 -20.90 -9.29
N ARG A 87 9.92 -20.52 -10.49
CA ARG A 87 10.72 -20.49 -11.72
C ARG A 87 11.44 -19.16 -11.99
N GLY A 88 11.29 -18.17 -11.13
CA GLY A 88 11.95 -16.86 -11.28
C GLY A 88 11.34 -15.77 -10.41
N VAL A 89 11.88 -14.55 -10.53
CA VAL A 89 11.39 -13.34 -9.85
C VAL A 89 11.33 -13.46 -8.31
N PRO A 90 12.45 -13.77 -7.63
CA PRO A 90 12.49 -13.99 -6.18
C PRO A 90 11.98 -12.79 -5.34
N SER A 91 12.04 -11.58 -5.88
CA SER A 91 11.52 -10.36 -5.23
C SER A 91 10.04 -10.07 -5.56
N GLY A 92 9.37 -10.96 -6.29
CA GLY A 92 7.99 -10.84 -6.74
C GLY A 92 7.79 -9.76 -7.80
N TYR A 93 6.54 -9.43 -8.11
CA TYR A 93 6.23 -8.37 -9.07
C TYR A 93 5.51 -7.18 -8.44
N THR A 94 5.54 -6.06 -9.15
CA THR A 94 4.97 -4.79 -8.72
C THR A 94 4.12 -4.16 -9.81
N THR A 95 3.24 -3.25 -9.40
CA THR A 95 2.43 -2.47 -10.33
C THR A 95 2.40 -0.99 -9.95
N GLN A 96 1.89 -0.15 -10.84
CA GLN A 96 1.77 1.28 -10.62
C GLN A 96 0.44 1.83 -11.18
N PHE A 97 -0.17 2.72 -10.41
CA PHE A 97 -1.32 3.55 -10.78
C PHE A 97 -0.89 5.00 -11.01
N VAL A 98 -1.59 5.70 -11.91
CA VAL A 98 -1.53 7.15 -12.08
C VAL A 98 -2.80 7.74 -11.47
N VAL A 99 -2.68 8.28 -10.26
CA VAL A 99 -3.81 8.64 -9.41
C VAL A 99 -4.45 9.94 -9.88
N GLY A 100 -5.75 9.89 -10.11
CA GLY A 100 -6.63 10.99 -10.52
C GLY A 100 -6.71 11.22 -12.02
N ALA A 101 -5.82 10.64 -12.82
CA ALA A 101 -5.80 10.87 -14.27
C ALA A 101 -7.05 10.33 -14.98
N ALA A 102 -7.68 9.27 -14.47
CA ALA A 102 -8.88 8.68 -15.07
C ALA A 102 -10.17 9.01 -14.29
N GLY A 103 -10.10 9.97 -13.36
CA GLY A 103 -11.21 10.36 -12.48
C GLY A 103 -11.75 9.22 -11.62
N GLU A 104 -10.93 8.22 -11.34
CA GLU A 104 -11.23 7.09 -10.45
C GLU A 104 -11.27 7.51 -8.98
N SER A 105 -12.10 6.83 -8.19
CA SER A 105 -12.15 6.96 -6.73
C SER A 105 -11.02 6.21 -6.04
N ASP A 106 -10.69 6.59 -4.81
CA ASP A 106 -9.72 5.83 -4.00
C ASP A 106 -10.22 4.42 -3.68
N GLN A 107 -11.54 4.25 -3.52
CA GLN A 107 -12.16 2.94 -3.40
C GLN A 107 -11.84 2.04 -4.59
N GLU A 108 -11.98 2.51 -5.83
CA GLU A 108 -11.65 1.71 -7.02
C GLU A 108 -10.18 1.28 -7.01
N ILE A 109 -9.26 2.21 -6.72
CA ILE A 109 -7.81 1.93 -6.66
C ILE A 109 -7.51 0.88 -5.59
N LEU A 110 -8.03 1.06 -4.38
CA LEU A 110 -7.72 0.22 -3.23
C LEU A 110 -8.40 -1.15 -3.31
N LYS A 111 -9.63 -1.25 -3.84
CA LYS A 111 -10.28 -2.54 -4.14
C LYS A 111 -9.47 -3.33 -5.15
N THR A 112 -9.05 -2.71 -6.26
CA THR A 112 -8.21 -3.38 -7.27
C THR A 112 -6.86 -3.78 -6.68
N THR A 113 -6.23 -2.93 -5.87
CA THR A 113 -4.96 -3.23 -5.21
C THR A 113 -5.09 -4.39 -4.21
N GLY A 114 -6.13 -4.40 -3.38
CA GLY A 114 -6.42 -5.50 -2.46
C GLY A 114 -6.66 -6.83 -3.18
N TRP A 115 -7.42 -6.81 -4.27
CA TRP A 115 -7.60 -7.98 -5.14
C TRP A 115 -6.29 -8.47 -5.74
N LEU A 116 -5.43 -7.58 -6.24
CA LEU A 116 -4.11 -7.96 -6.78
C LEU A 116 -3.21 -8.61 -5.72
N TYR A 117 -3.25 -8.14 -4.48
CA TYR A 117 -2.52 -8.78 -3.37
C TYR A 117 -3.04 -10.18 -3.07
N ARG A 118 -4.36 -10.33 -2.91
CA ARG A 118 -4.98 -11.60 -2.50
C ARG A 118 -4.94 -12.65 -3.61
N GLU A 119 -5.36 -12.27 -4.82
CA GLU A 119 -5.65 -13.23 -5.89
C GLU A 119 -4.52 -13.32 -6.93
N LYS A 120 -3.69 -12.29 -7.04
CA LYS A 120 -2.65 -12.23 -8.08
C LYS A 120 -1.24 -12.16 -7.52
N GLY A 121 -1.04 -12.29 -6.20
CA GLY A 121 0.28 -12.35 -5.57
C GLY A 121 1.15 -11.10 -5.76
N LEU A 122 0.53 -9.93 -5.86
CA LEU A 122 1.24 -8.65 -5.96
C LEU A 122 2.20 -8.47 -4.78
N ARG A 123 3.42 -7.97 -5.02
CA ARG A 123 4.36 -7.66 -3.92
C ARG A 123 4.18 -6.25 -3.38
N ARG A 124 3.93 -5.29 -4.28
CA ARG A 124 3.78 -3.86 -3.97
C ARG A 124 3.08 -3.11 -5.10
N ALA A 125 2.11 -2.28 -4.74
CA ALA A 125 1.57 -1.23 -5.58
C ALA A 125 2.36 0.08 -5.39
N TYR A 126 2.52 0.83 -6.47
CA TYR A 126 3.00 2.21 -6.47
C TYR A 126 1.86 3.13 -6.91
N PHE A 127 1.78 4.28 -6.26
CA PHE A 127 0.83 5.34 -6.56
C PHE A 127 1.64 6.57 -6.97
N SER A 128 1.27 7.20 -8.07
CA SER A 128 1.88 8.45 -8.53
C SER A 128 0.76 9.42 -8.83
N ALA A 129 0.73 10.56 -8.14
CA ALA A 129 -0.23 11.62 -8.40
C ALA A 129 -0.08 12.10 -9.85
N PHE A 130 -1.20 12.19 -10.56
CA PHE A 130 -1.22 12.78 -11.89
C PHE A 130 -0.71 14.22 -11.87
N VAL A 131 0.16 14.53 -12.83
CA VAL A 131 0.62 15.88 -13.12
C VAL A 131 0.44 16.10 -14.62
N PRO A 132 -0.25 17.17 -15.05
CA PRO A 132 -0.43 17.48 -16.47
C PRO A 132 0.93 17.78 -17.11
N ILE A 133 1.12 17.27 -18.33
CA ILE A 133 2.34 17.48 -19.11
C ILE A 133 1.98 18.28 -20.36
N PRO A 134 2.71 19.37 -20.67
CA PRO A 134 2.45 20.15 -21.88
C PRO A 134 2.50 19.31 -23.15
N ARG A 135 1.63 19.63 -24.12
CA ARG A 135 1.48 18.94 -25.41
C ARG A 135 1.05 17.48 -25.26
N THR A 136 0.18 17.21 -24.30
CA THR A 136 -0.48 15.91 -24.14
C THR A 136 -1.99 16.09 -24.03
N PRO A 137 -2.81 15.06 -24.33
CA PRO A 137 -4.27 15.17 -24.26
C PRO A 137 -4.85 15.59 -22.90
N LEU A 138 -4.05 15.51 -21.83
CA LEU A 138 -4.46 15.86 -20.46
C LEU A 138 -3.72 17.11 -19.93
N GLU A 139 -3.21 17.98 -20.81
CA GLU A 139 -2.43 19.15 -20.39
C GLU A 139 -3.25 20.19 -19.60
N ASP A 140 -4.55 20.30 -19.89
CA ASP A 140 -5.47 21.25 -19.22
C ASP A 140 -6.16 20.66 -17.97
N GLU A 141 -5.87 19.39 -17.65
CA GLU A 141 -6.44 18.73 -16.47
C GLU A 141 -5.77 19.20 -15.18
N ARG A 142 -6.52 19.15 -14.07
CA ARG A 142 -5.97 19.56 -12.76
C ARG A 142 -4.98 18.50 -12.24
N PRO A 143 -3.83 18.92 -11.67
CA PRO A 143 -2.94 17.98 -11.00
C PRO A 143 -3.62 17.36 -9.78
N THR A 144 -3.29 16.10 -9.52
CA THR A 144 -3.73 15.40 -8.31
C THR A 144 -2.96 15.87 -7.10
N SER A 145 -3.64 16.05 -5.96
CA SER A 145 -3.01 16.42 -4.70
C SER A 145 -1.98 15.36 -4.25
N PRO A 146 -0.74 15.75 -3.91
CA PRO A 146 0.25 14.85 -3.32
C PRO A 146 -0.21 14.24 -1.98
N ILE A 147 -1.14 14.89 -1.27
CA ILE A 147 -1.72 14.35 -0.04
C ILE A 147 -2.55 13.10 -0.35
N ARG A 148 -3.30 13.09 -1.45
CA ARG A 148 -4.07 11.91 -1.90
C ARG A 148 -3.15 10.72 -2.17
N GLU A 149 -2.03 10.94 -2.85
CA GLU A 149 -1.00 9.91 -3.06
C GLU A 149 -0.48 9.38 -1.71
N ALA A 150 -0.15 10.26 -0.77
CA ALA A 150 0.31 9.85 0.57
C ALA A 150 -0.75 9.02 1.32
N ARG A 151 -2.04 9.36 1.20
CA ARG A 151 -3.15 8.61 1.83
C ARG A 151 -3.33 7.22 1.24
N LEU A 152 -3.15 7.06 -0.07
CA LEU A 152 -3.16 5.75 -0.73
C LEU A 152 -1.99 4.88 -0.25
N TYR A 153 -0.77 5.43 -0.14
CA TYR A 153 0.37 4.69 0.42
C TYR A 153 0.16 4.31 1.90
N GLN A 154 -0.42 5.19 2.70
CA GLN A 154 -0.74 4.88 4.10
C GLN A 154 -1.78 3.76 4.19
N SER A 155 -2.80 3.79 3.34
CA SER A 155 -3.83 2.75 3.28
C SER A 155 -3.28 1.40 2.81
N ASP A 156 -2.45 1.38 1.76
CA ASP A 156 -1.70 0.17 1.32
C ASP A 156 -0.86 -0.42 2.45
N PHE A 157 -0.21 0.45 3.25
CA PHE A 157 0.58 0.02 4.39
C PHE A 157 -0.27 -0.66 5.48
N LEU A 158 -1.49 -0.17 5.72
CA LEU A 158 -2.43 -0.79 6.65
C LEU A 158 -2.83 -2.21 6.21
N PHE A 159 -3.14 -2.39 4.93
CA PHE A 159 -3.47 -3.71 4.40
C PHE A 159 -2.32 -4.70 4.55
N ARG A 160 -1.11 -4.29 4.19
CA ARG A 160 0.05 -5.19 4.12
C ARG A 160 0.66 -5.56 5.46
N PHE A 161 0.58 -4.65 6.44
CA PHE A 161 1.33 -4.80 7.69
C PHE A 161 0.48 -4.72 8.96
N TYR A 162 -0.77 -4.24 8.86
CA TYR A 162 -1.66 -4.09 10.01
C TYR A 162 -2.89 -4.99 9.94
N ASN A 163 -3.01 -5.82 8.90
CA ASN A 163 -4.14 -6.73 8.71
C ASN A 163 -5.49 -6.00 8.67
N PHE A 164 -5.50 -4.80 8.09
CA PHE A 164 -6.74 -4.09 7.79
C PHE A 164 -7.42 -4.72 6.57
N ASP A 165 -8.74 -4.81 6.61
CA ASP A 165 -9.57 -5.04 5.44
C ASP A 165 -9.96 -3.71 4.78
N PHE A 166 -10.29 -3.77 3.49
CA PHE A 166 -10.76 -2.61 2.73
C PHE A 166 -12.03 -1.98 3.34
N SER A 167 -12.96 -2.80 3.82
CA SER A 167 -14.21 -2.34 4.45
C SER A 167 -13.99 -1.53 5.73
N GLU A 168 -12.78 -1.58 6.30
CA GLU A 168 -12.40 -0.81 7.46
C GLU A 168 -11.93 0.62 7.10
N LEU A 169 -11.70 0.95 5.84
CA LEU A 169 -11.27 2.31 5.50
C LEU A 169 -12.43 3.30 5.56
N ILE A 170 -12.15 4.48 6.12
CA ILE A 170 -13.11 5.59 6.17
C ILE A 170 -13.01 6.38 4.87
N LEU A 171 -14.11 6.42 4.13
CA LEU A 171 -14.24 7.13 2.85
C LEU A 171 -15.30 8.23 2.96
N ASP A 172 -15.20 9.23 2.10
CA ASP A 172 -16.22 10.26 1.92
C ASP A 172 -17.37 9.78 1.02
N GLU A 173 -18.38 10.64 0.82
CA GLU A 173 -19.55 10.36 -0.03
C GLU A 173 -19.23 10.10 -1.51
N LYS A 174 -18.00 10.40 -1.95
CA LYS A 174 -17.50 10.17 -3.31
C LYS A 174 -16.53 8.99 -3.36
N ASP A 175 -16.55 8.14 -2.34
CA ASP A 175 -15.69 6.97 -2.19
C ASP A 175 -14.17 7.28 -2.17
N ASN A 176 -13.78 8.47 -1.73
CA ASN A 176 -12.37 8.87 -1.59
C ASN A 176 -11.90 8.87 -0.14
N LEU A 177 -10.59 8.71 0.06
CA LEU A 177 -9.99 8.81 1.36
C LEU A 177 -10.10 10.25 1.89
N VAL A 178 -10.44 10.35 3.16
CA VAL A 178 -10.40 11.60 3.92
C VAL A 178 -8.95 12.12 3.95
N LEU A 179 -8.72 13.33 3.44
CA LEU A 179 -7.37 13.84 3.21
C LEU A 179 -6.73 14.49 4.45
N ASP A 180 -7.52 15.07 5.36
CA ASP A 180 -7.04 15.78 6.55
C ASP A 180 -6.55 14.84 7.66
N LEU A 181 -7.03 13.59 7.70
CA LEU A 181 -6.65 12.59 8.71
C LEU A 181 -5.84 11.44 8.12
N ASP A 182 -4.89 10.92 8.89
CA ASP A 182 -4.26 9.65 8.52
C ASP A 182 -5.30 8.50 8.56
N PRO A 183 -5.25 7.51 7.66
CA PRO A 183 -6.30 6.48 7.56
C PRO A 183 -6.49 5.66 8.84
N LYS A 184 -5.42 5.45 9.61
CA LYS A 184 -5.47 4.67 10.85
C LYS A 184 -6.16 5.45 11.97
N LEU A 185 -5.88 6.74 12.05
CA LEU A 185 -6.50 7.67 12.96
C LEU A 185 -7.96 7.90 12.60
N ALA A 186 -8.27 8.06 11.30
CA ALA A 186 -9.65 8.15 10.82
C ALA A 186 -10.45 6.93 11.26
N TRP A 187 -9.93 5.72 11.04
CA TRP A 187 -10.54 4.48 11.52
C TRP A 187 -10.68 4.44 13.05
N ALA A 188 -9.64 4.83 13.80
CA ALA A 188 -9.68 4.81 15.25
C ALA A 188 -10.73 5.77 15.82
N ARG A 189 -10.92 6.95 15.18
CA ARG A 189 -11.96 7.92 15.55
C ARG A 189 -13.37 7.41 15.22
N ALA A 190 -13.53 6.69 14.13
CA ALA A 190 -14.80 6.06 13.76
C ALA A 190 -15.15 4.85 14.66
N ASN A 191 -14.18 4.28 15.36
CA ASN A 191 -14.35 3.11 16.23
C ASN A 191 -13.99 3.39 17.69
N PRO A 192 -14.62 4.38 18.35
CA PRO A 192 -14.25 4.81 19.69
C PRO A 192 -14.46 3.70 20.75
N HIS A 193 -15.40 2.79 20.51
CA HIS A 193 -15.74 1.66 21.39
C HIS A 193 -14.61 0.63 21.54
N LEU A 194 -13.60 0.65 20.66
CA LEU A 194 -12.42 -0.23 20.73
C LEU A 194 -11.30 0.35 21.61
N PHE A 195 -11.49 1.56 22.15
CA PHE A 195 -10.49 2.29 22.91
C PHE A 195 -11.00 2.67 24.31
N PRO A 196 -10.12 2.81 25.30
CA PRO A 196 -8.66 2.67 25.20
C PRO A 196 -8.19 1.20 25.20
N VAL A 197 -7.01 0.96 24.64
CA VAL A 197 -6.35 -0.34 24.62
C VAL A 197 -5.34 -0.43 25.77
N GLU A 198 -5.49 -1.43 26.64
CA GLU A 198 -4.57 -1.65 27.76
C GLU A 198 -3.21 -2.20 27.29
N ILE A 199 -2.15 -1.42 27.50
CA ILE A 199 -0.81 -1.70 27.00
C ILE A 199 -0.15 -2.90 27.65
N ASN A 200 -0.56 -3.35 28.83
CA ASN A 200 0.05 -4.54 29.45
C ASN A 200 -0.63 -5.86 29.08
N THR A 201 -1.89 -5.84 28.62
CA THR A 201 -2.67 -7.06 28.40
C THR A 201 -3.18 -7.23 26.97
N ALA A 202 -3.38 -6.15 26.21
CA ALA A 202 -4.04 -6.22 24.91
C ALA A 202 -3.28 -7.10 23.90
N PRO A 203 -3.96 -7.95 23.11
CA PRO A 203 -3.31 -8.81 22.13
C PRO A 203 -2.62 -7.98 21.03
N TYR A 204 -1.67 -8.61 20.33
CA TYR A 204 -0.92 -7.97 19.23
C TYR A 204 -1.82 -7.29 18.19
N ALA A 205 -2.93 -7.95 17.81
CA ALA A 205 -3.89 -7.41 16.86
C ALA A 205 -4.50 -6.08 17.35
N ASN A 206 -4.88 -5.97 18.62
CA ASN A 206 -5.45 -4.75 19.18
C ASN A 206 -4.40 -3.63 19.27
N LEU A 207 -3.14 -3.96 19.62
CA LEU A 207 -2.05 -3.00 19.59
C LEU A 207 -1.83 -2.42 18.18
N LEU A 208 -1.94 -3.25 17.15
CA LEU A 208 -1.87 -2.79 15.77
C LEU A 208 -2.99 -1.84 15.38
N ARG A 209 -4.10 -1.78 16.11
CA ARG A 209 -5.19 -0.83 15.84
C ARG A 209 -4.95 0.56 16.42
N VAL A 210 -4.07 0.70 17.41
CA VAL A 210 -3.77 1.97 18.09
C VAL A 210 -2.95 2.92 17.20
N PRO A 211 -3.41 4.16 16.93
CA PRO A 211 -2.59 5.19 16.28
C PRO A 211 -1.26 5.42 17.02
N GLY A 212 -0.15 5.54 16.29
CA GLY A 212 1.19 5.68 16.89
C GLY A 212 1.87 4.39 17.36
N ILE A 213 1.21 3.23 17.23
CA ILE A 213 1.82 1.90 17.41
C ILE A 213 1.92 1.20 16.05
N GLY A 214 3.14 0.90 15.60
CA GLY A 214 3.41 0.09 14.41
C GLY A 214 3.70 -1.39 14.71
N PRO A 215 3.93 -2.24 13.70
CA PRO A 215 4.21 -3.67 13.90
C PRO A 215 5.45 -3.92 14.73
N THR A 216 6.51 -3.13 14.50
CA THR A 216 7.76 -3.24 15.27
C THR A 216 7.55 -2.88 16.74
N SER A 217 6.89 -1.76 17.04
CA SER A 217 6.61 -1.36 18.42
C SER A 217 5.62 -2.32 19.09
N ALA A 218 4.59 -2.79 18.39
CA ALA A 218 3.66 -3.79 18.92
C ALA A 218 4.38 -5.10 19.29
N ARG A 219 5.30 -5.59 18.45
CA ARG A 219 6.12 -6.77 18.79
C ARG A 219 7.04 -6.50 19.98
N ARG A 220 7.64 -5.31 20.07
CA ARG A 220 8.47 -4.91 21.22
C ARG A 220 7.66 -4.90 22.52
N ILE A 221 6.45 -4.35 22.50
CA ILE A 221 5.51 -4.39 23.63
C ILE A 221 5.26 -5.83 24.07
N ILE A 222 4.85 -6.71 23.14
CA ILE A 222 4.56 -8.12 23.46
C ILE A 222 5.78 -8.82 24.08
N ARG A 223 6.99 -8.58 23.56
CA ARG A 223 8.23 -9.14 24.12
C ARG A 223 8.57 -8.56 25.50
N ALA A 224 8.38 -7.25 25.70
CA ALA A 224 8.70 -6.58 26.95
C ALA A 224 7.83 -7.08 28.10
N ARG A 225 6.52 -7.29 27.84
CA ARG A 225 5.54 -7.82 28.81
C ARG A 225 5.92 -9.18 29.41
N GLN A 226 6.73 -9.97 28.70
CA GLN A 226 7.23 -11.25 29.21
C GLN A 226 8.26 -11.07 30.34
N LYS A 227 8.85 -9.87 30.47
CA LYS A 227 9.91 -9.57 31.43
C LYS A 227 9.47 -8.59 32.51
N HIS A 228 8.67 -7.59 32.15
CA HIS A 228 8.17 -6.57 33.07
C HIS A 228 6.87 -5.97 32.55
N CYS A 229 6.10 -5.33 33.43
CA CYS A 229 4.96 -4.51 33.05
C CYS A 229 5.43 -3.10 32.74
N PHE A 230 4.84 -2.48 31.72
CA PHE A 230 4.99 -1.05 31.49
C PHE A 230 4.35 -0.28 32.64
N THR A 231 5.05 0.72 33.16
CA THR A 231 4.55 1.55 34.27
C THR A 231 4.54 3.05 33.95
N ASP A 232 5.37 3.49 33.00
CA ASP A 232 5.49 4.89 32.61
C ASP A 232 5.62 5.10 31.09
N GLU A 233 5.63 6.36 30.69
CA GLU A 233 5.67 6.80 29.29
C GLU A 233 7.05 6.63 28.63
N GLU A 234 8.13 6.79 29.38
CA GLU A 234 9.48 6.72 28.84
C GLU A 234 9.82 5.29 28.42
N GLU A 235 9.30 4.29 29.11
CA GLU A 235 9.33 2.89 28.67
C GLU A 235 8.63 2.69 27.32
N LEU A 236 7.48 3.34 27.10
CA LEU A 236 6.75 3.26 25.84
C LEU A 236 7.47 3.96 24.68
N LYS A 237 8.08 5.12 24.93
CA LYS A 237 8.94 5.78 23.94
C LYS A 237 10.13 4.89 23.57
N ARG A 238 10.79 4.27 24.55
CA ARG A 238 11.88 3.30 24.31
C ARG A 238 11.42 2.08 23.53
N ALA A 239 10.18 1.62 23.73
CA ALA A 239 9.56 0.57 22.90
C ALA A 239 9.24 1.03 21.46
N GLY A 240 9.32 2.33 21.16
CA GLY A 240 9.17 2.92 19.83
C GLY A 240 7.76 3.44 19.54
N LEU A 241 6.96 3.74 20.56
CA LEU A 241 5.63 4.33 20.38
C LEU A 241 5.74 5.83 20.09
N VAL A 242 4.91 6.31 19.17
CA VAL A 242 4.71 7.74 18.95
C VAL A 242 3.62 8.21 19.91
N LEU A 243 4.02 8.53 21.15
CA LEU A 243 3.06 8.84 22.24
C LEU A 243 2.14 10.02 21.93
N SER A 244 2.61 11.02 21.18
CA SER A 244 1.77 12.15 20.76
C SER A 244 0.51 11.70 19.99
N ARG A 245 0.58 10.55 19.30
CA ARG A 245 -0.55 9.93 18.60
C ARG A 245 -1.27 8.86 19.42
N ALA A 246 -0.54 8.13 20.27
CA ALA A 246 -1.09 6.97 20.99
C ALA A 246 -1.82 7.35 22.29
N LYS A 247 -1.45 8.47 22.93
CA LYS A 247 -1.89 8.82 24.29
C LYS A 247 -3.40 8.76 24.52
N SER A 248 -4.19 9.18 23.53
CA SER A 248 -5.65 9.22 23.66
C SER A 248 -6.31 7.85 23.55
N PHE A 249 -5.57 6.83 23.09
CA PHE A 249 -6.08 5.53 22.70
C PHE A 249 -5.63 4.39 23.61
N ILE A 250 -4.85 4.66 24.66
CA ILE A 250 -4.22 3.61 25.48
C ILE A 250 -4.34 3.86 26.97
N THR A 251 -4.25 2.79 27.75
CA THR A 251 -4.06 2.82 29.21
C THR A 251 -2.81 2.04 29.60
N ILE A 252 -2.29 2.35 30.78
CA ILE A 252 -1.24 1.59 31.47
C ILE A 252 -1.81 1.18 32.82
N ASN A 253 -1.98 -0.12 33.06
CA ASN A 253 -2.56 -0.67 34.28
C ASN A 253 -3.93 -0.06 34.63
N GLY A 254 -4.79 0.11 33.61
CA GLY A 254 -6.13 0.66 33.74
C GLY A 254 -6.19 2.18 33.96
N LYS A 255 -5.03 2.84 34.10
CA LYS A 255 -4.95 4.30 34.24
C LYS A 255 -4.67 4.92 32.88
N ARG A 256 -5.29 6.06 32.62
CA ARG A 256 -4.84 6.97 31.55
C ARG A 256 -3.75 7.85 32.16
N PRO A 257 -2.47 7.69 31.78
CA PRO A 257 -1.39 8.54 32.29
C PRO A 257 -1.64 10.02 32.00
N TRP A 258 -2.46 10.32 30.99
CA TRP A 258 -2.72 11.66 30.50
C TRP A 258 -4.13 12.14 30.87
N SER A 259 -4.22 13.38 31.36
CA SER A 259 -5.45 14.16 31.50
C SER A 259 -6.03 14.64 30.16
N ALA A 260 -5.82 13.87 29.08
CA ALA A 260 -6.38 14.21 27.78
C ALA A 260 -7.90 13.97 27.84
N ARG A 261 -8.67 15.06 28.02
CA ARG A 261 -10.12 15.03 27.85
C ARG A 261 -10.41 14.55 26.43
N TRP A 262 -11.02 13.38 26.35
CA TRP A 262 -11.53 12.79 25.11
C TRP A 262 -12.35 13.81 24.29
N GLU A 263 -13.05 14.70 24.99
CA GLU A 263 -13.88 15.80 24.46
C GLU A 263 -13.10 16.87 23.66
N GLN A 264 -11.82 17.13 23.94
CA GLN A 264 -11.06 18.21 23.30
C GLN A 264 -10.49 17.85 21.90
N LEU A 265 -10.62 16.59 21.46
CA LEU A 265 -10.17 16.17 20.12
C LEU A 265 -11.22 16.43 19.02
N GLY A 266 -12.26 17.22 19.29
CA GLY A 266 -13.29 17.57 18.32
C GLY A 266 -14.26 16.42 18.05
N PHE A 267 -14.65 15.68 19.09
CA PHE A 267 -15.75 14.72 19.01
C PHE A 267 -17.08 15.43 19.22
N SER A 268 -17.49 16.21 18.22
CA SER A 268 -18.90 16.58 18.03
C SER A 268 -19.42 15.75 16.86
N ALA A 269 -20.48 14.99 17.11
CA ALA A 269 -21.19 14.24 16.09
C ALA A 269 -21.60 15.18 14.95
N ARG A 270 -21.04 14.97 13.77
CA ARG A 270 -21.67 15.33 12.49
C ARG A 270 -21.42 14.19 11.51
N ILE A 271 -22.15 13.10 11.76
CA ILE A 271 -22.68 12.29 10.67
C ILE A 271 -24.16 12.69 10.63
N SER A 272 -24.47 13.60 9.72
CA SER A 272 -25.80 13.92 9.23
C SER A 272 -25.66 14.27 7.77
#